data_AF-A0A6B3CFJ3-F1
#
_entry.id   AF-A0A6B3CFJ3-F1
#
_cell.length_a   1.000
_cell.length_b   1.000
_cell.length_c   1.000
_cell.angle_alpha   90.00
_cell.angle_beta   90.00
_cell.angle_gamma   90.00
#
_symmetry.space_group_name_H-M   'P 1'
#
loop_
_entity.id
_entity.type
_entity.pdbx_description
1 polymer ?
#
loop_
_entity_poly.entity_id
_entity_poly.type
_entity_poly.pdbx_seq_one_letter_code
_entity_poly.pdbx_strand_id
1 'polypeptide(L)' 'GSGDYTSMDGTSMATPHIAGAAALLAEEHPDWTGARLKDALMSTSKELDAPVHQLGAGRVSVPDAVGADVTATGSA' A
#
# COMPACT_ATOMS: atom_id res chain seq x y z
N GLY A 1 8.65 -2.78 30.27
CA GLY A 1 9.70 -2.66 29.24
C GLY A 1 9.95 -1.20 28.99
N SER A 2 11.20 -0.76 28.95
CA SER A 2 11.58 0.63 28.67
C SER A 2 11.78 0.84 27.16
N GLY A 3 10.81 0.42 26.35
CA GLY A 3 10.87 0.68 24.91
C GLY A 3 10.64 2.17 24.69
N ASP A 4 11.65 2.88 24.21
CA ASP A 4 11.54 4.30 23.89
C ASP A 4 10.70 4.46 22.62
N TYR A 5 9.51 5.05 22.78
CA TYR A 5 8.70 5.49 21.65
C TYR A 5 9.17 6.88 21.24
N THR A 6 9.29 7.08 19.94
CA THR A 6 9.63 8.39 19.37
C THR A 6 8.80 8.63 18.11
N SER A 7 8.50 9.90 17.85
CA SER A 7 7.84 10.32 16.62
C SER A 7 8.91 10.70 15.59
N MET A 8 8.72 10.26 14.36
CA MET A 8 9.60 10.57 13.25
C MET A 8 8.77 10.74 11.98
N ASP A 9 9.23 11.61 11.09
CA ASP A 9 8.57 11.89 9.82
C ASP A 9 9.50 11.57 8.65
N GLY A 10 8.95 10.97 7.59
CA GLY A 10 9.69 10.69 6.36
C GLY A 10 9.19 9.46 5.61
N THR A 11 9.63 9.31 4.36
CA THR A 11 9.29 8.15 3.53
C THR A 11 9.80 6.84 4.12
N SER A 12 10.89 6.87 4.90
CA SER A 12 11.36 5.74 5.69
C SER A 12 10.30 5.20 6.67
N MET A 13 9.40 6.06 7.16
CA MET A 13 8.28 5.65 8.01
C MET A 13 7.06 5.25 7.18
N ALA A 14 6.85 5.81 5.99
CA ALA A 14 5.80 5.35 5.07
C ALA A 14 6.07 3.93 4.52
N THR A 15 7.32 3.60 4.20
CA THR A 15 7.72 2.29 3.66
C THR A 15 7.26 1.10 4.50
N PRO A 16 7.49 1.04 5.83
CA PRO A 16 7.01 -0.08 6.64
C PRO A 16 5.48 -0.16 6.70
N HIS A 17 4.73 0.94 6.51
CA HIS A 17 3.26 0.87 6.39
C HIS A 17 2.84 0.15 5.10
N ILE A 18 3.50 0.43 3.98
CA ILE A 18 3.23 -0.27 2.72
C ILE A 18 3.63 -1.75 2.81
N ALA A 19 4.76 -2.06 3.44
CA ALA A 19 5.17 -3.44 3.68
C ALA A 19 4.16 -4.21 4.54
N GLY A 20 3.63 -3.59 5.61
CA GLY A 20 2.57 -4.17 6.44
C GLY A 20 1.27 -4.39 5.67
N ALA A 21 0.85 -3.40 4.86
CA ALA A 21 -0.34 -3.54 4.02
C ALA A 21 -0.19 -4.70 3.00
N ALA A 22 0.96 -4.82 2.35
CA ALA A 22 1.25 -5.93 1.45
C ALA A 22 1.26 -7.29 2.16
N ALA A 23 1.77 -7.35 3.40
CA ALA A 23 1.74 -8.57 4.20
C ALA A 23 0.31 -9.01 4.55
N LEU A 24 -0.58 -8.07 4.90
CA LEU A 24 -2.00 -8.39 5.15
C LEU A 24 -2.68 -8.94 3.89
N LEU A 25 -2.44 -8.33 2.72
CA LEU A 25 -2.98 -8.85 1.47
C LEU A 25 -2.40 -10.22 1.11
N ALA A 26 -1.12 -10.47 1.40
CA ALA A 26 -0.50 -11.77 1.16
C ALA A 26 -1.04 -12.86 2.10
N GLU A 27 -1.43 -12.50 3.33
CA GLU A 27 -2.12 -13.40 4.25
C GLU A 27 -3.54 -13.76 3.76
N GLU A 28 -4.29 -12.76 3.30
CA GLU A 28 -5.65 -12.96 2.76
C GLU A 28 -5.65 -13.66 1.39
N HIS A 29 -4.63 -13.43 0.57
CA HIS A 29 -4.49 -14.00 -0.78
C HIS A 29 -3.14 -14.73 -0.96
N PRO A 30 -2.97 -15.92 -0.39
CA PRO A 30 -1.69 -16.66 -0.41
C PRO A 30 -1.20 -17.06 -1.81
N ASP A 31 -2.08 -17.04 -2.81
CA ASP A 31 -1.78 -17.36 -4.21
C ASP A 31 -1.36 -16.13 -5.04
N TRP A 32 -1.50 -14.92 -4.50
CA TRP A 32 -1.14 -13.70 -5.23
C TRP A 32 0.38 -13.52 -5.32
N THR A 33 0.83 -13.10 -6.50
CA THR A 33 2.23 -12.72 -6.72
C THR A 33 2.50 -11.33 -6.15
N GLY A 34 3.78 -11.01 -5.90
CA GLY A 34 4.18 -9.65 -5.50
C GLY A 34 3.73 -8.56 -6.49
N ALA A 35 3.66 -8.87 -7.78
CA ALA A 35 3.12 -7.96 -8.79
C ALA A 35 1.62 -7.73 -8.59
N ARG A 36 0.84 -8.78 -8.36
CA ARG A 36 -0.61 -8.67 -8.11
C ARG A 36 -0.92 -7.92 -6.81
N LEU A 37 -0.12 -8.14 -5.76
CA LEU A 37 -0.21 -7.37 -4.51
C LEU A 37 0.03 -5.87 -4.77
N LYS A 38 1.08 -5.53 -5.53
CA LYS A 38 1.37 -4.14 -5.91
C LYS A 38 0.21 -3.53 -6.70
N ASP A 39 -0.30 -4.24 -7.71
CA ASP A 39 -1.38 -3.75 -8.56
C ASP A 39 -2.66 -3.49 -7.75
N ALA A 40 -3.00 -4.36 -6.79
CA ALA A 40 -4.13 -4.16 -5.89
C ALA A 40 -3.95 -2.91 -5.01
N LEU A 41 -2.79 -2.76 -4.36
CA LEU A 41 -2.50 -1.60 -3.52
C LEU A 41 -2.54 -0.28 -4.29
N MET A 42 -2.01 -0.27 -5.53
CA MET A 42 -2.03 0.92 -6.38
C MET A 42 -3.46 1.21 -6.88
N SER A 43 -4.18 0.21 -7.38
CA SER A 43 -5.52 0.39 -7.96
C SER A 43 -6.58 0.86 -6.95
N THR A 44 -6.39 0.54 -5.67
CA THR A 44 -7.34 0.86 -4.58
C THR A 44 -6.89 2.01 -3.70
N SER A 45 -5.80 2.68 -4.08
CA SER A 45 -5.34 3.87 -3.38
C SER A 45 -6.35 5.01 -3.51
N LYS A 46 -6.48 5.80 -2.44
CA LYS A 46 -7.34 6.98 -2.39
C LYS A 46 -6.63 8.16 -3.03
N GLU A 47 -7.26 8.72 -4.06
CA GLU A 47 -6.80 9.96 -4.67
C GLU A 47 -6.81 11.09 -3.63
N LEU A 48 -5.78 11.94 -3.71
CA LEU A 48 -5.66 13.16 -2.92
C LEU A 48 -5.39 14.31 -3.88
N ASP A 49 -5.71 15.53 -3.45
CA ASP A 49 -5.51 16.74 -4.24
C ASP A 49 -4.03 17.16 -4.26
N ALA A 50 -3.21 16.41 -5.02
CA ALA A 50 -1.83 16.76 -5.34
C ALA A 50 -1.37 16.08 -6.64
N PRO A 51 -0.28 16.55 -7.28
CA PRO A 51 0.18 15.98 -8.54
C PRO A 51 0.57 14.50 -8.45
N VAL A 52 0.24 13.73 -9.49
CA VAL A 52 0.55 12.29 -9.60
C VAL A 52 2.04 11.97 -9.45
N HIS A 53 2.94 12.86 -9.87
CA HIS A 53 4.39 12.66 -9.72
C HIS A 53 4.86 12.73 -8.26
N GLN A 54 4.03 13.22 -7.34
CA GLN A 54 4.33 13.30 -5.91
C GLN A 54 3.70 12.13 -5.13
N LEU A 55 2.48 11.72 -5.51
CA LEU A 55 1.70 10.73 -4.75
C LEU A 55 1.61 9.35 -5.41
N GLY A 56 2.04 9.21 -6.66
CA GLY A 56 1.80 8.01 -7.45
C GLY A 56 0.31 7.77 -7.62
N ALA A 57 -0.16 6.59 -7.18
CA ALA A 57 -1.57 6.21 -7.25
C ALA A 57 -2.44 6.80 -6.12
N GLY A 58 -1.86 7.52 -5.16
CA GLY A 58 -2.56 8.10 -4.02
C GLY A 58 -2.21 7.43 -2.70
N ARG A 59 -3.07 7.61 -1.69
CA ARG A 59 -2.86 7.06 -0.34
C ARG A 59 -3.40 5.64 -0.25
N VAL A 60 -2.56 4.70 0.19
CA VAL A 60 -2.96 3.30 0.41
C VAL A 60 -4.20 3.17 1.32
N SER A 61 -5.04 2.19 1.03
CA SER A 61 -6.21 1.84 1.84
C SER A 61 -6.34 0.33 1.95
N VAL A 62 -6.02 -0.23 3.12
CA VAL A 62 -6.07 -1.68 3.35
C VAL A 62 -7.48 -2.26 3.17
N PRO A 63 -8.56 -1.66 3.70
CA PRO A 63 -9.90 -2.21 3.52
C PRO A 63 -10.33 -2.26 2.05
N ASP A 64 -9.98 -1.23 1.27
CA ASP A 64 -10.32 -1.17 -0.15
C ASP A 64 -9.48 -2.18 -0.95
N ALA A 65 -8.21 -2.38 -0.56
CA ALA A 65 -7.29 -3.32 -1.19
C ALA A 65 -7.64 -4.80 -0.92
N VAL A 66 -8.13 -5.11 0.28
CA VAL A 66 -8.61 -6.46 0.66
C VAL A 66 -9.92 -6.80 -0.05
N GLY A 67 -10.80 -5.81 -0.25
CA GLY A 67 -12.06 -5.98 -1.00
C GLY A 67 -11.94 -5.84 -2.52
N ALA A 68 -10.71 -5.85 -3.07
CA ALA A 68 -10.48 -5.54 -4.47
C ALA A 68 -10.83 -6.71 -5.39
N ASP A 69 -12.01 -6.66 -6.03
CA ASP A 69 -12.39 -7.63 -7.05
C ASP A 69 -11.77 -7.34 -8.43
N VAL A 70 -11.45 -6.08 -8.70
CA VAL A 70 -10.91 -5.60 -9.99
C VAL A 70 -9.69 -4.74 -9.73
N THR A 71 -8.59 -5.05 -10.43
CA THR A 71 -7.35 -4.28 -10.40
C THR A 71 -6.92 -3.89 -11.81
N ALA A 72 -6.30 -2.73 -11.94
CA ALA A 72 -5.59 -2.35 -13.16
C ALA A 72 -4.17 -2.87 -13.10
N THR A 73 -3.62 -3.31 -14.23
CA THR A 73 -2.20 -3.67 -14.36
C THR A 73 -1.48 -2.59 -15.15
N GLY A 74 -0.31 -2.17 -14.68
CA GLY A 74 0.56 -1.26 -15.40
C GLY A 74 1.58 -2.01 -16.25
N SER A 75 1.77 -1.61 -17.50
CA SER A 75 2.97 -1.99 -18.26
C SER A 75 4.15 -1.17 -17.76
N ALA A 76 5.20 -1.84 -17.29
CA ALA A 76 6.45 -1.21 -16.85
C ALA A 76 7.23 -0.55 -18.00
#